data_AF-A0A9P1DAD9-F1
#
_entry.id   AF-A0A9P1DAD9-F1
#
_cell.length_a   1.000
_cell.length_b   1.000
_cell.length_c   1.000
_cell.angle_alpha   90.00
_cell.angle_beta   90.00
_cell.angle_gamma   90.00
#
_symmetry.space_group_name_H-M   'P 1'
#
loop_
_entity.id
_entity.type
_entity.pdbx_description
1 polymer ?
#
loop_
_entity_poly.entity_id
_entity_poly.type
_entity_poly.pdbx_seq_one_letter_code
_entity_poly.pdbx_strand_id
1 'polypeptide(L)'
;MEHVARRASSLEELQTEVQPELLRGVPLDVCLSGNGQHFARPDPGMFKVDVNLYRLSRQTKRFKAFLSHDWNTSRWLKLLSLLVIYNSRAAFVSSLLVTICVGVLQAAHLIPKVWWTTSLVFAVFPFMFCFWQRIRSFLRIPVVVFFDKLCIPQHDEELKRNGIFGLAGFLDHADELTILWSHRYFSRLWCTYEISTFLRDSEKPKPILVMPVKLAVVLVIFSAAMHVVMLGFSILEELRNSYGWELNSVSALPEGRMRDMFNKNALYLPFLGPVMPLLYYIGIGMMEDLAALPDQLSKFRVQDAGCFCCANGHRHPDTGKELPCDRLLIFKMLKRWYGKVGDRKEQWQHLERFNQLVQEELASKVLRKMGSDMLPWNYSFYMLIPGVLPDISALIPEIVAGNPELSSTSQQVIWALRLLIKWSMHGILCLIWIRTSMRIWLLAVRYMPHWCSNYRVRTAFLLTMPAGFGLTLVLFSHDILMVISPDDSILPLIPVAFWLLLLCGFWSQSSHVLTEAILTASQGLRSHCIEAPQEPEQVEDAAKDDDSDSRWSV
;
A
#
# COMPACT_ATOMS: atom_id res chain seq x y z
N MET A 1 -37.11 -2.15 19.11
CA MET A 1 -36.69 -0.94 18.35
C MET A 1 -37.67 0.23 18.49
N GLU A 2 -38.97 0.02 18.69
CA GLU A 2 -39.94 1.12 18.98
C GLU A 2 -39.63 1.92 20.26
N HIS A 3 -39.07 1.29 21.30
CA HIS A 3 -38.59 2.00 22.49
C HIS A 3 -37.40 2.96 22.21
N VAL A 4 -36.66 2.75 21.12
CA VAL A 4 -35.56 3.62 20.69
C VAL A 4 -36.10 4.83 19.91
N ALA A 5 -37.20 4.66 19.18
CA ALA A 5 -37.82 5.73 18.39
C ALA A 5 -38.46 6.84 19.24
N ARG A 6 -38.97 6.52 20.44
CA ARG A 6 -39.56 7.53 21.36
C ARG A 6 -38.52 8.44 22.05
N ARG A 7 -37.22 8.08 22.04
CA ARG A 7 -36.13 8.88 22.63
C ARG A 7 -35.52 9.93 21.67
N ALA A 8 -36.04 10.07 20.46
CA ALA A 8 -35.42 10.87 19.40
C ALA A 8 -35.70 12.39 19.44
N SER A 9 -36.55 12.89 20.34
CA SER A 9 -37.00 14.29 20.32
C SER A 9 -36.03 15.31 20.95
N SER A 10 -34.95 14.86 21.60
CA SER A 10 -33.92 15.73 22.20
C SER A 10 -32.48 15.42 21.74
N LEU A 11 -32.30 14.59 20.71
CA LEU A 11 -30.97 14.27 20.20
C LEU A 11 -30.43 15.43 19.33
N GLU A 12 -29.35 16.04 19.81
CA GLU A 12 -28.48 16.97 19.08
C GLU A 12 -28.08 16.39 17.71
N GLU A 13 -27.87 17.26 16.71
CA GLU A 13 -27.69 16.87 15.32
C GLU A 13 -26.24 17.00 14.85
N LEU A 14 -25.81 16.11 13.94
CA LEU A 14 -24.60 16.33 13.15
C LEU A 14 -24.74 17.65 12.38
N GLN A 15 -23.62 18.33 12.16
CA GLN A 15 -23.54 19.62 11.50
C GLN A 15 -22.74 19.49 10.20
N THR A 16 -23.14 20.23 9.18
CA THR A 16 -22.39 20.33 7.91
C THR A 16 -21.29 21.37 7.95
N GLU A 17 -21.33 22.26 8.95
CA GLU A 17 -20.35 23.32 9.15
C GLU A 17 -19.59 23.05 10.45
N VAL A 18 -18.32 23.49 10.47
CA VAL A 18 -17.44 23.43 11.64
C VAL A 18 -17.13 24.85 12.05
N GLN A 19 -17.19 25.12 13.35
CA GLN A 19 -16.74 26.39 13.90
C GLN A 19 -15.30 26.66 13.43
N PRO A 20 -14.98 27.84 12.88
CA PRO A 20 -13.66 28.13 12.31
C PRO A 20 -12.50 27.84 13.27
N GLU A 21 -12.74 27.97 14.57
CA GLU A 21 -11.76 27.73 15.63
C GLU A 21 -11.40 26.24 15.79
N LEU A 22 -12.36 25.35 15.52
CA LEU A 22 -12.20 23.89 15.55
C LEU A 22 -11.60 23.35 14.26
N LEU A 23 -11.60 24.12 13.17
CA LEU A 23 -11.05 23.71 11.88
C LEU A 23 -9.51 23.66 11.94
N ARG A 24 -8.99 22.52 12.38
CA ARG A 24 -7.56 22.28 12.65
C ARG A 24 -7.02 21.10 11.88
N GLY A 25 -5.74 21.22 11.53
CA GLY A 25 -5.00 20.22 10.76
C GLY A 25 -3.62 20.04 11.34
N VAL A 26 -3.04 18.88 11.12
CA VAL A 26 -1.74 18.51 11.67
C VAL A 26 -0.71 18.37 10.53
N PRO A 27 0.52 18.89 10.68
CA PRO A 27 1.61 18.58 9.76
C PRO A 27 1.85 17.06 9.68
N LEU A 28 2.06 16.54 8.48
CA LEU A 28 2.20 15.10 8.24
C LEU A 28 3.39 14.49 9.00
N ASP A 29 4.49 15.21 9.14
CA ASP A 29 5.64 14.78 9.94
C ASP A 29 5.31 14.61 11.43
N VAL A 30 4.47 15.49 11.97
CA VAL A 30 3.97 15.40 13.34
C VAL A 30 2.98 14.24 13.47
N CYS A 31 2.06 14.08 12.51
CA CYS A 31 1.12 12.96 12.44
C CYS A 31 1.85 11.60 12.40
N LEU A 32 2.97 11.52 11.68
CA LEU A 32 3.80 10.32 11.56
C LEU A 32 4.91 10.22 12.61
N SER A 33 4.97 11.13 13.59
CA SER A 33 6.01 11.13 14.63
C SER A 33 5.96 9.86 15.49
N GLY A 34 7.09 9.53 16.13
CA GLY A 34 7.23 8.28 16.91
C GLY A 34 6.96 7.00 16.09
N ASN A 35 7.26 7.02 14.79
CA ASN A 35 6.94 5.93 13.86
C ASN A 35 5.44 5.61 13.83
N GLY A 36 4.62 6.64 13.64
CA GLY A 36 3.16 6.52 13.61
C GLY A 36 2.56 6.18 14.98
N GLN A 37 3.16 6.64 16.08
CA GLN A 37 2.69 6.36 17.44
C GLN A 37 1.22 6.78 17.64
N HIS A 38 0.79 7.84 16.97
CA HIS A 38 -0.58 8.36 17.11
C HIS A 38 -1.63 7.41 16.50
N PHE A 39 -1.23 6.52 15.58
CA PHE A 39 -2.08 5.45 15.04
C PHE A 39 -2.13 4.19 15.91
N ALA A 40 -1.40 4.15 17.04
CA ALA A 40 -1.56 3.09 18.02
C ALA A 40 -3.01 3.04 18.47
N ARG A 41 -3.52 1.81 18.65
CA ARG A 41 -4.91 1.57 19.06
C ARG A 41 -5.19 2.39 20.32
N PRO A 42 -6.11 3.36 20.26
CA PRO A 42 -6.54 4.07 21.44
C PRO A 42 -7.31 3.10 22.35
N ASP A 43 -7.57 3.55 23.56
CA ASP A 43 -8.64 2.97 24.38
C ASP A 43 -9.97 3.01 23.60
N PRO A 44 -10.88 2.04 23.82
CA PRO A 44 -12.13 1.97 23.08
C PRO A 44 -12.92 3.26 23.26
N GLY A 45 -13.18 4.02 22.18
CA GLY A 45 -13.91 5.30 22.22
C GLY A 45 -13.03 6.55 22.41
N MET A 46 -11.70 6.39 22.51
CA MET A 46 -10.74 7.50 22.56
C MET A 46 -11.00 8.44 23.75
N PHE A 47 -11.23 7.88 24.93
CA PHE A 47 -11.59 8.60 26.15
C PHE A 47 -10.35 9.00 26.97
N LYS A 48 -9.26 8.25 26.87
CA LYS A 48 -8.00 8.50 27.58
C LYS A 48 -6.92 8.98 26.63
N VAL A 49 -7.09 10.21 26.13
CA VAL A 49 -6.14 10.86 25.23
C VAL A 49 -5.42 11.97 25.95
N ASP A 50 -4.10 12.03 25.77
CA ASP A 50 -3.29 13.14 26.29
C ASP A 50 -3.77 14.49 25.70
N VAL A 51 -4.13 15.41 26.61
CA VAL A 51 -4.57 16.78 26.33
C VAL A 51 -3.61 17.50 25.37
N ASN A 52 -2.31 17.23 25.49
CA ASN A 52 -1.29 17.87 24.68
C ASN A 52 -1.32 17.45 23.22
N LEU A 53 -1.94 16.32 22.87
CA LEU A 53 -2.04 15.88 21.47
C LEU A 53 -2.80 16.89 20.60
N TYR A 54 -3.80 17.58 21.16
CA TYR A 54 -4.55 18.59 20.42
C TYR A 54 -3.70 19.82 20.06
N ARG A 55 -2.65 20.10 20.86
CA ARG A 55 -1.70 21.20 20.59
C ARG A 55 -0.79 20.91 19.40
N LEU A 56 -0.73 19.66 18.94
CA LEU A 56 0.05 19.26 17.76
C LEU A 56 -0.62 19.64 16.43
N SER A 57 -1.95 19.86 16.44
CA SER A 57 -2.66 20.43 15.29
C SER A 57 -2.63 21.96 15.34
N ARG A 58 -2.97 22.62 14.24
CA ARG A 58 -3.10 24.09 14.13
C ARG A 58 -4.32 24.46 13.32
N GLN A 59 -4.91 25.61 13.58
CA GLN A 59 -6.00 26.13 12.75
C GLN A 59 -5.55 26.27 11.30
N THR A 60 -6.39 25.86 10.37
CA THR A 60 -6.14 25.99 8.93
C THR A 60 -7.45 26.04 8.18
N LYS A 61 -7.45 26.73 7.04
CA LYS A 61 -8.63 26.85 6.19
C LYS A 61 -8.87 25.62 5.32
N ARG A 62 -7.80 24.87 5.00
CA ARG A 62 -7.85 23.68 4.14
C ARG A 62 -6.83 22.64 4.58
N PHE A 63 -7.09 21.39 4.20
CA PHE A 63 -6.16 20.28 4.37
C PHE A 63 -5.88 19.64 3.03
N LYS A 64 -4.64 19.16 2.84
CA LYS A 64 -4.30 18.40 1.63
C LYS A 64 -5.11 17.10 1.56
N ALA A 65 -5.26 16.41 2.69
CA ALA A 65 -5.97 15.15 2.77
C ALA A 65 -6.70 14.96 4.09
N PHE A 66 -7.86 14.30 4.03
CA PHE A 66 -8.52 13.68 5.16
C PHE A 66 -8.06 12.21 5.25
N LEU A 67 -7.45 11.80 6.37
CA LEU A 67 -6.94 10.45 6.56
C LEU A 67 -8.00 9.52 7.14
N SER A 68 -8.70 8.80 6.27
CA SER A 68 -9.72 7.83 6.66
C SER A 68 -9.14 6.43 6.83
N HIS A 69 -9.47 5.77 7.94
CA HIS A 69 -8.87 4.49 8.31
C HIS A 69 -9.67 3.73 9.37
N ASP A 70 -9.45 2.41 9.43
CA ASP A 70 -9.95 1.57 10.53
C ASP A 70 -8.97 1.59 11.72
N TRP A 71 -9.46 1.88 12.92
CA TRP A 71 -8.66 1.90 14.15
C TRP A 71 -8.06 0.53 14.50
N ASN A 72 -8.72 -0.57 14.14
CA ASN A 72 -8.24 -1.91 14.48
C ASN A 72 -7.06 -2.35 13.58
N THR A 73 -6.79 -1.64 12.48
CA THR A 73 -5.66 -1.90 11.58
C THR A 73 -4.37 -1.45 12.23
N SER A 74 -3.31 -2.28 12.11
CA SER A 74 -2.02 -2.03 12.74
C SER A 74 -1.44 -0.66 12.34
N ARG A 75 -0.85 0.04 13.31
CA ARG A 75 -0.21 1.34 13.11
C ARG A 75 0.90 1.28 12.05
N TRP A 76 1.63 0.17 12.00
CA TRP A 76 2.76 0.00 11.07
C TRP A 76 2.28 -0.04 9.63
N LEU A 77 1.17 -0.74 9.37
CA LEU A 77 0.58 -0.80 8.04
C LEU A 77 0.15 0.59 7.56
N LYS A 78 -0.48 1.39 8.45
CA LYS A 78 -0.88 2.77 8.15
C LYS A 78 0.32 3.68 7.91
N LEU A 79 1.36 3.58 8.74
CA LEU A 79 2.62 4.32 8.58
C LEU A 79 3.23 4.03 7.21
N LEU A 80 3.44 2.75 6.87
CA LEU A 80 4.04 2.36 5.59
C LEU A 80 3.20 2.84 4.41
N SER A 81 1.87 2.74 4.48
CA SER A 81 0.98 3.30 3.46
C SER A 81 1.19 4.80 3.26
N LEU A 82 1.28 5.57 4.35
CA LEU A 82 1.48 7.03 4.26
C LEU A 82 2.89 7.39 3.75
N LEU A 83 3.92 6.63 4.10
CA LEU A 83 5.27 6.81 3.51
C LEU A 83 5.27 6.52 2.01
N VAL A 84 4.61 5.43 1.57
CA VAL A 84 4.47 5.12 0.15
C VAL A 84 3.71 6.23 -0.59
N ILE A 85 2.62 6.75 -0.03
CA ILE A 85 1.82 7.81 -0.65
C ILE A 85 2.60 9.13 -0.75
N TYR A 86 3.21 9.58 0.35
CA TYR A 86 3.74 10.95 0.45
C TYR A 86 5.25 11.07 0.19
N ASN A 87 6.03 9.99 0.32
CA ASN A 87 7.50 10.06 0.26
C ASN A 87 8.11 9.36 -0.96
N SER A 88 7.50 8.30 -1.49
CA SER A 88 8.09 7.46 -2.55
C SER A 88 8.55 8.28 -3.77
N ARG A 89 7.73 9.20 -4.28
CA ARG A 89 8.06 10.06 -5.42
C ARG A 89 9.29 10.92 -5.18
N ALA A 90 9.37 11.57 -4.02
CA ALA A 90 10.50 12.43 -3.69
C ALA A 90 11.77 11.62 -3.48
N ALA A 91 11.65 10.43 -2.85
CA ALA A 91 12.76 9.51 -2.70
C ALA A 91 13.31 9.04 -4.05
N PHE A 92 12.43 8.68 -4.99
CA PHE A 92 12.81 8.34 -6.37
C PHE A 92 13.53 9.50 -7.07
N VAL A 93 12.92 10.69 -7.11
CA VAL A 93 13.50 11.86 -7.80
C VAL A 93 14.86 12.23 -7.20
N SER A 94 14.97 12.22 -5.88
CA SER A 94 16.23 12.57 -5.20
C SER A 94 17.32 11.54 -5.48
N SER A 95 16.97 10.25 -5.42
CA SER A 95 17.91 9.17 -5.79
C SER A 95 18.39 9.36 -7.23
N LEU A 96 17.48 9.55 -8.19
CA LEU A 96 17.82 9.79 -9.60
C LEU A 96 18.76 10.99 -9.79
N LEU A 97 18.45 12.13 -9.17
CA LEU A 97 19.27 13.34 -9.30
C LEU A 97 20.66 13.15 -8.70
N VAL A 98 20.77 12.54 -7.52
CA VAL A 98 22.06 12.29 -6.87
C VAL A 98 22.89 11.29 -7.67
N THR A 99 22.28 10.21 -8.15
CA THR A 99 22.92 9.24 -9.03
C THR A 99 23.54 9.90 -10.26
N ILE A 100 22.77 10.73 -10.98
CA ILE A 100 23.25 11.42 -12.18
C ILE A 100 24.39 12.38 -11.83
N CYS A 101 24.23 13.17 -10.75
CA CYS A 101 25.28 14.07 -10.30
C CYS A 101 26.58 13.33 -9.97
N VAL A 102 26.51 12.25 -9.19
CA VAL A 102 27.69 11.45 -8.83
C VAL A 102 28.35 10.87 -10.10
N GLY A 103 27.57 10.31 -11.02
CA GLY A 103 28.13 9.77 -12.26
C GLY A 103 28.79 10.83 -13.15
N VAL A 104 28.21 12.03 -13.26
CA VAL A 104 28.81 13.16 -14.00
C VAL A 104 30.10 13.63 -13.32
N LEU A 105 30.13 13.74 -11.99
CA LEU A 105 31.32 14.14 -11.26
C LEU A 105 32.44 13.10 -11.37
N GLN A 106 32.10 11.80 -11.39
CA GLN A 106 33.06 10.72 -11.66
C GLN A 106 33.61 10.79 -13.09
N ALA A 107 32.75 11.03 -14.08
CA ALA A 107 33.14 11.17 -15.49
C ALA A 107 34.04 12.39 -15.73
N ALA A 108 33.82 13.47 -14.98
CA ALA A 108 34.66 14.67 -15.00
C ALA A 108 35.94 14.54 -14.16
N HIS A 109 36.20 13.37 -13.56
CA HIS A 109 37.33 13.11 -12.66
C HIS A 109 37.40 14.06 -11.44
N LEU A 110 36.27 14.65 -11.04
CA LEU A 110 36.17 15.53 -9.87
C LEU A 110 36.04 14.75 -8.56
N ILE A 111 35.51 13.53 -8.64
CA ILE A 111 35.47 12.57 -7.54
C ILE A 111 35.97 11.21 -8.01
N PRO A 112 36.59 10.40 -7.13
CA PRO A 112 37.10 9.09 -7.50
C PRO A 112 35.97 8.09 -7.79
N LYS A 113 36.18 7.20 -8.76
CA LYS A 113 35.32 6.03 -9.00
C LYS A 113 35.74 4.91 -8.03
N VAL A 114 35.23 4.97 -6.81
CA VAL A 114 35.52 3.99 -5.74
C VAL A 114 34.22 3.64 -5.01
N TRP A 115 34.15 2.44 -4.41
CA TRP A 115 32.91 1.88 -3.88
C TRP A 115 32.08 2.83 -3.00
N TRP A 116 32.72 3.59 -2.11
CA TRP A 116 31.99 4.43 -1.16
C TRP A 116 31.19 5.54 -1.87
N THR A 117 31.69 6.06 -3.00
CA THR A 117 30.95 7.08 -3.78
C THR A 117 29.67 6.51 -4.37
N THR A 118 29.68 5.26 -4.83
CA THR A 118 28.51 4.53 -5.34
C THR A 118 27.58 4.08 -4.20
N SER A 119 28.14 3.58 -3.09
CA SER A 119 27.35 3.14 -1.93
C SER A 119 26.56 4.27 -1.26
N LEU A 120 27.07 5.50 -1.27
CA LEU A 120 26.32 6.67 -0.77
C LEU A 120 25.02 6.88 -1.54
N VAL A 121 25.00 6.59 -2.85
CA VAL A 121 23.81 6.74 -3.70
C VAL A 121 22.72 5.75 -3.28
N PHE A 122 23.08 4.52 -2.90
CA PHE A 122 22.14 3.53 -2.35
C PHE A 122 21.44 4.01 -1.07
N ALA A 123 22.09 4.85 -0.27
CA ALA A 123 21.51 5.37 0.97
C ALA A 123 20.49 6.50 0.75
N VAL A 124 20.52 7.17 -0.41
CA VAL A 124 19.65 8.33 -0.70
C VAL A 124 18.18 7.94 -0.69
N PHE A 125 17.81 6.86 -1.38
CA PHE A 125 16.42 6.42 -1.45
C PHE A 125 15.83 6.07 -0.07
N PRO A 126 16.40 5.14 0.74
CA PRO A 126 15.82 4.80 2.03
C PRO A 126 15.82 5.99 2.99
N PHE A 127 16.83 6.85 2.96
CA PHE A 127 16.85 8.08 3.75
C PHE A 127 15.68 9.00 3.38
N MET A 128 15.52 9.32 2.10
CA MET A 128 14.42 10.17 1.65
C MET A 128 13.05 9.51 1.87
N PHE A 129 12.93 8.21 1.64
CA PHE A 129 11.70 7.47 1.88
C PHE A 129 11.27 7.52 3.36
N CYS A 130 12.21 7.39 4.30
CA CYS A 130 11.91 7.42 5.74
C CYS A 130 11.72 8.84 6.30
N PHE A 131 12.37 9.85 5.73
CA PHE A 131 12.48 11.17 6.37
C PHE A 131 11.93 12.34 5.53
N TRP A 132 11.44 12.14 4.31
CA TRP A 132 10.97 13.24 3.45
C TRP A 132 9.89 14.11 4.08
N GLN A 133 8.95 13.54 4.83
CA GLN A 133 7.96 14.29 5.59
C GLN A 133 8.59 15.29 6.55
N ARG A 134 9.69 14.92 7.24
CA ARG A 134 10.43 15.80 8.15
C ARG A 134 11.28 16.82 7.39
N ILE A 135 11.92 16.40 6.30
CA ILE A 135 12.70 17.29 5.43
C ILE A 135 11.80 18.39 4.87
N ARG A 136 10.59 18.07 4.41
CA ARG A 136 9.59 19.06 3.96
C ARG A 136 9.22 20.06 5.05
N SER A 137 9.06 19.58 6.28
CA SER A 137 8.77 20.43 7.44
C SER A 137 9.92 21.40 7.72
N PHE A 138 11.17 20.90 7.68
CA PHE A 138 12.38 21.72 7.79
C PHE A 138 12.50 22.75 6.67
N LEU A 139 12.16 22.38 5.43
CA LEU A 139 12.08 23.27 4.27
C LEU A 139 10.83 24.19 4.27
N ARG A 140 10.06 24.23 5.38
CA ARG A 140 8.86 25.06 5.56
C ARG A 140 7.75 24.83 4.52
N ILE A 141 7.68 23.64 3.96
CA ILE A 141 6.64 23.19 3.01
C ILE A 141 5.87 21.94 3.52
N PRO A 142 5.36 21.96 4.77
CA PRO A 142 4.70 20.79 5.36
C PRO A 142 3.39 20.47 4.63
N VAL A 143 3.09 19.17 4.48
CA VAL A 143 1.73 18.73 4.15
C VAL A 143 0.91 18.83 5.42
N VAL A 144 -0.21 19.55 5.38
CA VAL A 144 -1.18 19.56 6.47
C VAL A 144 -2.31 18.59 6.13
N VAL A 145 -2.58 17.65 7.03
CA VAL A 145 -3.63 16.64 6.90
C VAL A 145 -4.63 16.75 8.05
N PHE A 146 -5.83 16.23 7.85
CA PHE A 146 -6.77 16.00 8.94
C PHE A 146 -6.59 14.57 9.47
N PHE A 147 -6.43 14.46 10.79
CA PHE A 147 -6.37 13.21 11.52
C PHE A 147 -7.13 13.38 12.84
N ASP A 148 -8.25 12.70 12.96
CA ASP A 148 -9.27 12.81 14.02
C ASP A 148 -8.68 12.93 15.44
N LYS A 149 -7.78 12.02 15.82
CA LYS A 149 -7.19 11.97 17.16
C LYS A 149 -6.38 13.22 17.54
N LEU A 150 -5.81 13.93 16.57
CA LEU A 150 -4.98 15.13 16.81
C LEU A 150 -5.72 16.44 16.49
N CYS A 151 -6.73 16.37 15.62
CA CYS A 151 -7.44 17.55 15.12
C CYS A 151 -8.75 17.83 15.87
N ILE A 152 -9.33 16.83 16.53
CA ILE A 152 -10.48 16.99 17.42
C ILE A 152 -9.96 17.03 18.88
N PRO A 153 -10.39 18.00 19.70
CA PRO A 153 -9.96 18.11 21.10
C PRO A 153 -10.54 16.94 21.91
N GLN A 154 -9.76 15.88 22.09
CA GLN A 154 -10.23 14.63 22.72
C GLN A 154 -10.45 14.72 24.24
N HIS A 155 -9.94 15.77 24.89
CA HIS A 155 -9.93 15.94 26.35
C HIS A 155 -11.11 16.74 26.89
N ASP A 156 -11.77 17.52 26.03
CA ASP A 156 -12.91 18.36 26.37
C ASP A 156 -14.14 17.70 25.72
N GLU A 157 -15.05 17.16 26.52
CA GLU A 157 -16.21 16.42 26.00
C GLU A 157 -17.14 17.29 25.13
N GLU A 158 -17.28 18.58 25.43
CA GLU A 158 -18.13 19.48 24.66
C GLU A 158 -17.48 19.81 23.31
N LEU A 159 -16.20 20.18 23.31
CA LEU A 159 -15.48 20.48 22.07
C LEU A 159 -15.23 19.21 21.23
N LYS A 160 -14.99 18.06 21.88
CA LYS A 160 -14.92 16.74 21.22
C LYS A 160 -16.21 16.46 20.49
N ARG A 161 -17.34 16.62 21.18
CA ARG A 161 -18.68 16.48 20.61
C ARG A 161 -18.90 17.43 19.44
N ASN A 162 -18.58 18.72 19.59
CA ASN A 162 -18.72 19.70 18.50
C ASN A 162 -17.83 19.35 17.30
N GLY A 163 -16.61 18.86 17.52
CA GLY A 163 -15.72 18.40 16.47
C GLY A 163 -16.21 17.14 15.74
N ILE A 164 -16.73 16.15 16.49
CA ILE A 164 -17.34 14.94 15.92
C ILE A 164 -18.60 15.29 15.14
N PHE A 165 -19.44 16.18 15.68
CA PHE A 165 -20.70 16.55 15.02
C PHE A 165 -20.45 17.36 13.76
N GLY A 166 -19.40 18.18 13.73
CA GLY A 166 -18.95 18.89 12.54
C GLY A 166 -18.08 18.06 11.59
N LEU A 167 -17.94 16.74 11.73
CA LEU A 167 -16.98 15.96 10.92
C LEU A 167 -17.13 16.18 9.40
N ALA A 168 -18.35 16.39 8.91
CA ALA A 168 -18.60 16.74 7.51
C ALA A 168 -17.91 18.03 7.07
N GLY A 169 -17.88 19.05 7.93
CA GLY A 169 -17.18 20.30 7.66
C GLY A 169 -15.68 20.09 7.43
N PHE A 170 -15.03 19.19 8.18
CA PHE A 170 -13.61 18.88 7.93
C PHE A 170 -13.38 18.21 6.57
N LEU A 171 -14.28 17.30 6.17
CA LEU A 171 -14.24 16.63 4.86
C LEU A 171 -14.46 17.64 3.71
N ASP A 172 -15.36 18.61 3.90
CA ASP A 172 -15.62 19.68 2.93
C ASP A 172 -14.41 20.61 2.73
N HIS A 173 -13.52 20.73 3.72
CA HIS A 173 -12.28 21.52 3.62
C HIS A 173 -11.04 20.69 3.22
N ALA A 174 -11.16 19.37 3.06
CA ALA A 174 -10.09 18.52 2.53
C ALA A 174 -10.10 18.51 1.00
N ASP A 175 -8.91 18.56 0.39
CA ASP A 175 -8.76 18.48 -1.07
C ASP A 175 -8.93 17.05 -1.59
N GLU A 176 -8.60 16.03 -0.78
CA GLU A 176 -8.72 14.62 -1.12
C GLU A 176 -9.10 13.76 0.10
N LEU A 177 -9.77 12.64 -0.15
CA LEU A 177 -10.01 11.59 0.85
C LEU A 177 -9.00 10.48 0.66
N THR A 178 -8.09 10.29 1.63
CA THR A 178 -7.09 9.23 1.60
C THR A 178 -7.56 8.08 2.48
N ILE A 179 -7.97 6.99 1.85
CA ILE A 179 -8.47 5.77 2.48
C ILE A 179 -7.32 4.78 2.65
N LEU A 180 -6.97 4.48 3.90
CA LEU A 180 -6.07 3.38 4.27
C LEU A 180 -6.90 2.10 4.40
N TRP A 181 -7.07 1.42 3.27
CA TRP A 181 -8.06 0.35 3.14
C TRP A 181 -7.58 -0.99 3.71
N SER A 182 -8.48 -1.60 4.49
CA SER A 182 -8.39 -2.97 5.01
C SER A 182 -9.74 -3.66 4.79
N HIS A 183 -9.78 -4.99 4.88
CA HIS A 183 -11.02 -5.77 4.72
C HIS A 183 -12.18 -5.37 5.67
N ARG A 184 -11.91 -4.61 6.75
CA ARG A 184 -12.92 -4.12 7.71
C ARG A 184 -13.41 -2.71 7.44
N TYR A 185 -12.82 -2.00 6.48
CA TYR A 185 -13.06 -0.58 6.31
C TYR A 185 -14.55 -0.26 6.05
N PHE A 186 -15.19 -1.02 5.16
CA PHE A 186 -16.61 -0.83 4.82
C PHE A 186 -17.60 -1.32 5.90
N SER A 187 -17.14 -2.06 6.92
CA SER A 187 -17.99 -2.48 8.03
C SER A 187 -18.03 -1.47 9.18
N ARG A 188 -17.41 -0.29 9.04
CA ARG A 188 -17.31 0.74 10.08
C ARG A 188 -18.22 1.92 9.77
N LEU A 189 -19.15 2.23 10.66
CA LEU A 189 -20.17 3.26 10.44
C LEU A 189 -19.58 4.67 10.20
N TRP A 190 -18.55 5.07 10.94
CA TRP A 190 -17.92 6.38 10.73
C TRP A 190 -17.16 6.46 9.40
N CYS A 191 -16.49 5.39 8.97
CA CYS A 191 -15.83 5.34 7.67
C CYS A 191 -16.83 5.44 6.51
N THR A 192 -18.02 4.84 6.65
CA THR A 192 -19.07 4.92 5.63
C THR A 192 -19.70 6.31 5.57
N TYR A 193 -19.80 7.00 6.71
CA TYR A 193 -20.18 8.42 6.77
C TYR A 193 -19.16 9.35 6.10
N GLU A 194 -17.86 9.09 6.25
CA GLU A 194 -16.82 9.88 5.57
C GLU A 194 -16.92 9.75 4.04
N ILE A 195 -17.14 8.52 3.56
CA ILE A 195 -17.43 8.26 2.14
C ILE A 195 -18.68 9.00 1.69
N SER A 196 -19.78 8.88 2.44
CA SER A 196 -21.05 9.50 2.05
C SER A 196 -20.91 11.01 1.88
N THR A 197 -20.22 11.65 2.83
CA THR A 197 -19.93 13.08 2.76
C THR A 197 -19.15 13.43 1.50
N PHE A 198 -18.14 12.64 1.14
CA PHE A 198 -17.32 12.89 -0.05
C PHE A 198 -18.04 12.60 -1.37
N LEU A 199 -19.04 11.72 -1.37
CA LEU A 199 -19.87 11.40 -2.54
C LEU A 199 -21.11 12.29 -2.67
N ARG A 200 -21.41 13.12 -1.67
CA ARG A 200 -22.60 13.97 -1.64
C ARG A 200 -22.64 15.00 -2.78
N ASP A 201 -21.48 15.53 -3.17
CA ASP A 201 -21.36 16.53 -4.24
C ASP A 201 -20.94 15.86 -5.55
N SER A 202 -21.94 15.49 -6.37
CA SER A 202 -21.72 14.86 -7.67
C SER A 202 -21.25 15.84 -8.75
N GLU A 203 -21.47 17.15 -8.56
CA GLU A 203 -21.07 18.20 -9.51
C GLU A 203 -19.59 18.57 -9.37
N LYS A 204 -19.05 18.49 -8.14
CA LYS A 204 -17.63 18.77 -7.85
C LYS A 204 -16.97 17.55 -7.19
N PRO A 205 -16.80 16.44 -7.94
CA PRO A 205 -16.22 15.22 -7.38
C PRO A 205 -14.78 15.47 -6.94
N LYS A 206 -14.52 15.33 -5.64
CA LYS A 206 -13.17 15.38 -5.10
C LYS A 206 -12.46 14.02 -5.25
N PRO A 207 -11.12 14.03 -5.37
CA PRO A 207 -10.36 12.79 -5.50
C PRO A 207 -10.44 11.92 -4.24
N ILE A 208 -10.79 10.65 -4.45
CA ILE A 208 -10.65 9.56 -3.47
C ILE A 208 -9.43 8.73 -3.86
N LEU A 209 -8.47 8.64 -2.93
CA LEU A 209 -7.28 7.80 -3.02
C LEU A 209 -7.46 6.61 -2.09
N VAL A 210 -7.38 5.40 -2.64
CA VAL A 210 -7.49 4.17 -1.87
C VAL A 210 -6.14 3.45 -1.89
N MET A 211 -5.56 3.22 -0.72
CA MET A 211 -4.31 2.47 -0.57
C MET A 211 -4.57 1.21 0.26
N PRO A 212 -4.55 0.00 -0.34
CA PRO A 212 -4.54 -1.24 0.42
C PRO A 212 -3.34 -1.29 1.33
N VAL A 213 -3.57 -1.48 2.62
CA VAL A 213 -2.47 -1.40 3.59
C VAL A 213 -1.44 -2.54 3.44
N LYS A 214 -1.87 -3.72 2.96
CA LYS A 214 -0.98 -4.84 2.61
C LYS A 214 -0.13 -4.55 1.37
N LEU A 215 -0.61 -3.74 0.42
CA LEU A 215 0.13 -3.38 -0.78
C LEU A 215 1.37 -2.56 -0.46
N ALA A 216 1.24 -1.61 0.47
CA ALA A 216 2.38 -0.82 0.93
C ALA A 216 3.48 -1.69 1.54
N VAL A 217 3.12 -2.74 2.27
CA VAL A 217 4.09 -3.70 2.83
C VAL A 217 4.81 -4.47 1.73
N VAL A 218 4.07 -4.99 0.75
CA VAL A 218 4.65 -5.70 -0.40
C VAL A 218 5.67 -4.82 -1.12
N LEU A 219 5.31 -3.57 -1.42
CA LEU A 219 6.20 -2.63 -2.10
C LEU A 219 7.45 -2.30 -1.27
N VAL A 220 7.31 -2.10 0.05
CA VAL A 220 8.44 -1.78 0.93
C VAL A 220 9.38 -2.97 1.08
N ILE A 221 8.87 -4.18 1.31
CA ILE A 221 9.71 -5.39 1.43
C ILE A 221 10.44 -5.65 0.12
N PHE A 222 9.75 -5.57 -1.02
CA PHE A 222 10.37 -5.79 -2.32
C PHE A 222 11.42 -4.71 -2.61
N SER A 223 11.09 -3.43 -2.40
CA SER A 223 12.05 -2.33 -2.55
C SER A 223 13.30 -2.54 -1.70
N ALA A 224 13.14 -2.84 -0.40
CA ALA A 224 14.27 -3.10 0.50
C ALA A 224 15.11 -4.29 0.04
N ALA A 225 14.48 -5.39 -0.36
CA ALA A 225 15.18 -6.56 -0.85
C ALA A 225 15.99 -6.27 -2.12
N MET A 226 15.42 -5.52 -3.07
CA MET A 226 16.15 -5.10 -4.27
C MET A 226 17.34 -4.21 -3.93
N HIS A 227 17.20 -3.25 -3.01
CA HIS A 227 18.35 -2.44 -2.59
C HIS A 227 19.45 -3.28 -1.96
N VAL A 228 19.11 -4.28 -1.14
CA VAL A 228 20.10 -5.18 -0.53
C VAL A 228 20.80 -6.02 -1.59
N VAL A 229 20.06 -6.59 -2.55
CA VAL A 229 20.63 -7.40 -3.64
C VAL A 229 21.55 -6.55 -4.52
N MET A 230 21.09 -5.38 -4.95
CA MET A 230 21.87 -4.49 -5.81
C MET A 230 23.11 -3.92 -5.11
N LEU A 231 23.00 -3.54 -3.83
CA LEU A 231 24.16 -3.15 -3.03
C LEU A 231 25.16 -4.31 -2.88
N GLY A 232 24.65 -5.54 -2.71
CA GLY A 232 25.46 -6.76 -2.70
C GLY A 232 26.24 -6.94 -3.99
N PHE A 233 25.63 -6.68 -5.16
CA PHE A 233 26.33 -6.70 -6.45
C PHE A 233 27.46 -5.70 -6.51
N SER A 234 27.21 -4.45 -6.14
CA SER A 234 28.24 -3.40 -6.18
C SER A 234 29.41 -3.72 -5.25
N ILE A 235 29.14 -4.29 -4.06
CA ILE A 235 30.19 -4.70 -3.12
C ILE A 235 31.02 -5.87 -3.67
N LEU A 236 30.37 -6.91 -4.22
CA LEU A 236 31.09 -8.04 -4.81
C LEU A 236 31.98 -7.60 -5.97
N GLU A 237 31.50 -6.69 -6.82
CA GLU A 237 32.27 -6.15 -7.92
C GLU A 237 33.51 -5.38 -7.43
N GLU A 238 33.39 -4.56 -6.39
CA GLU A 238 34.54 -3.87 -5.81
C GLU A 238 35.55 -4.84 -5.20
N LEU A 239 35.09 -5.82 -4.42
CA LEU A 239 35.97 -6.81 -3.81
C LEU A 239 36.76 -7.55 -4.90
N ARG A 240 36.09 -7.91 -6.00
CA ARG A 240 36.74 -8.56 -7.14
C ARG A 240 37.85 -7.69 -7.73
N ASN A 241 37.58 -6.41 -7.94
CA ASN A 241 38.54 -5.46 -8.49
C ASN A 241 39.73 -5.23 -7.53
N SER A 242 39.45 -5.09 -6.23
CA SER A 242 40.45 -4.81 -5.19
C SER A 242 41.41 -5.97 -4.94
N TYR A 243 40.91 -7.21 -4.96
CA TYR A 243 41.73 -8.41 -4.74
C TYR A 243 42.40 -8.94 -6.03
N GLY A 244 42.31 -8.21 -7.14
CA GLY A 244 42.96 -8.59 -8.39
C GLY A 244 42.44 -9.91 -8.95
N TRP A 245 41.18 -10.28 -8.69
CA TRP A 245 40.61 -11.52 -9.23
C TRP A 245 40.52 -11.48 -10.77
N GLU A 246 40.60 -10.30 -11.38
CA GLU A 246 40.77 -10.11 -12.83
C GLU A 246 42.17 -10.46 -13.34
N LEU A 247 43.22 -10.40 -12.51
CA LEU A 247 44.61 -10.61 -12.94
C LEU A 247 44.97 -12.09 -13.16
N ASN A 248 44.05 -13.02 -12.88
CA ASN A 248 44.19 -14.41 -13.28
C ASN A 248 43.62 -14.55 -14.69
N SER A 249 44.47 -14.87 -15.67
CA SER A 249 44.14 -15.12 -17.10
C SER A 249 42.92 -16.02 -17.38
N VAL A 250 42.43 -16.74 -16.36
CA VAL A 250 41.21 -17.54 -16.35
C VAL A 250 39.93 -16.69 -16.44
N SER A 251 39.90 -15.46 -15.93
CA SER A 251 38.72 -14.56 -15.95
C SER A 251 38.37 -14.04 -17.35
N ALA A 252 39.38 -13.86 -18.22
CA ALA A 252 39.22 -13.40 -19.60
C ALA A 252 38.67 -14.51 -20.53
N LEU A 253 38.90 -15.78 -20.16
CA LEU A 253 38.34 -16.91 -20.89
C LEU A 253 36.81 -16.99 -20.70
N PRO A 254 36.07 -17.57 -21.66
CA PRO A 254 34.62 -17.76 -21.55
C PRO A 254 34.20 -18.45 -20.25
N GLU A 255 35.00 -19.38 -19.75
CA GLU A 255 34.76 -20.11 -18.50
C GLU A 255 34.79 -19.20 -17.26
N GLY A 256 35.74 -18.25 -17.21
CA GLY A 256 35.84 -17.27 -16.13
C GLY A 256 34.67 -16.29 -16.10
N ARG A 257 34.27 -15.78 -17.27
CA ARG A 257 33.09 -14.92 -17.42
C ARG A 257 31.79 -15.64 -17.02
N MET A 258 31.65 -16.92 -17.37
CA MET A 258 30.51 -17.71 -16.92
C MET A 258 30.50 -17.92 -15.40
N ARG A 259 31.64 -18.23 -14.78
CA ARG A 259 31.73 -18.38 -13.32
C ARG A 259 31.36 -17.09 -12.59
N ASP A 260 31.81 -15.93 -13.08
CA ASP A 260 31.45 -14.60 -12.53
C ASP A 260 29.94 -14.36 -12.59
N MET A 261 29.33 -14.67 -13.75
CA MET A 261 27.87 -14.59 -13.92
C MET A 261 27.13 -15.48 -12.92
N PHE A 262 27.57 -16.73 -12.69
CA PHE A 262 26.95 -17.63 -11.71
C PHE A 262 27.07 -17.09 -10.28
N ASN A 263 28.26 -16.62 -9.89
CA ASN A 263 28.49 -16.07 -8.55
C ASN A 263 27.64 -14.82 -8.29
N LYS A 264 27.48 -13.95 -9.29
CA LYS A 264 26.54 -12.82 -9.22
C LYS A 264 25.12 -13.36 -9.06
N ASN A 265 24.64 -14.19 -9.96
CA ASN A 265 23.26 -14.70 -9.89
C ASN A 265 22.94 -15.44 -8.58
N ALA A 266 23.93 -16.02 -7.89
CA ALA A 266 23.75 -16.61 -6.56
C ALA A 266 23.31 -15.62 -5.47
N LEU A 267 23.57 -14.31 -5.61
CA LEU A 267 23.07 -13.28 -4.68
C LEU A 267 21.55 -13.11 -4.70
N TYR A 268 20.87 -13.63 -5.73
CA TYR A 268 19.41 -13.69 -5.74
C TYR A 268 18.86 -14.82 -4.84
N LEU A 269 19.67 -15.81 -4.41
CA LEU A 269 19.18 -16.95 -3.62
C LEU A 269 18.53 -16.53 -2.29
N PRO A 270 19.07 -15.59 -1.50
CA PRO A 270 18.38 -15.09 -0.30
C PRO A 270 17.07 -14.34 -0.61
N PHE A 271 16.96 -13.73 -1.80
CA PHE A 271 15.72 -13.09 -2.23
C PHE A 271 14.68 -14.14 -2.66
N LEU A 272 15.08 -15.13 -3.45
CA LEU A 272 14.24 -16.23 -3.92
C LEU A 272 13.81 -17.18 -2.78
N GLY A 273 14.66 -17.37 -1.78
CA GLY A 273 14.45 -18.30 -0.66
C GLY A 273 13.40 -17.79 0.35
N PRO A 274 13.77 -17.01 1.38
CA PRO A 274 12.82 -16.54 2.39
C PRO A 274 11.97 -15.33 2.00
N VAL A 275 12.48 -14.38 1.19
CA VAL A 275 11.78 -13.11 0.93
C VAL A 275 10.60 -13.31 -0.03
N MET A 276 10.77 -14.09 -1.10
CA MET A 276 9.71 -14.32 -2.07
C MET A 276 8.48 -15.05 -1.50
N PRO A 277 8.61 -16.15 -0.74
CA PRO A 277 7.46 -16.79 -0.12
C PRO A 277 6.75 -15.86 0.86
N LEU A 278 7.47 -14.99 1.58
CA LEU A 278 6.85 -13.97 2.42
C LEU A 278 6.05 -12.95 1.59
N LEU A 279 6.61 -12.44 0.50
CA LEU A 279 5.92 -11.54 -0.42
C LEU A 279 4.66 -12.21 -1.01
N TYR A 280 4.76 -13.49 -1.39
CA TYR A 280 3.64 -14.25 -1.93
C TYR A 280 2.58 -14.52 -0.88
N TYR A 281 2.96 -14.84 0.36
CA TYR A 281 2.02 -15.02 1.47
C TYR A 281 1.21 -13.74 1.73
N ILE A 282 1.87 -12.58 1.81
CA ILE A 282 1.22 -11.29 2.01
C ILE A 282 0.39 -10.91 0.78
N GLY A 283 0.93 -11.14 -0.42
CA GLY A 283 0.29 -10.85 -1.69
C GLY A 283 -0.99 -11.65 -1.93
N ILE A 284 -0.99 -12.95 -1.65
CA ILE A 284 -2.18 -13.81 -1.67
C ILE A 284 -3.21 -13.30 -0.67
N GLY A 285 -2.78 -13.02 0.57
CA GLY A 285 -3.67 -12.45 1.60
C GLY A 285 -4.25 -11.08 1.23
N MET A 286 -3.55 -10.29 0.41
CA MET A 286 -4.07 -9.05 -0.15
C MET A 286 -5.08 -9.31 -1.26
N MET A 287 -4.81 -10.28 -2.14
CA MET A 287 -5.73 -10.65 -3.21
C MET A 287 -7.05 -11.23 -2.70
N GLU A 288 -7.05 -11.90 -1.55
CA GLU A 288 -8.29 -12.36 -0.92
C GLU A 288 -9.14 -11.21 -0.40
N ASP A 289 -8.50 -10.24 0.27
CA ASP A 289 -9.20 -9.02 0.70
C ASP A 289 -9.82 -8.33 -0.52
N LEU A 290 -9.07 -8.24 -1.63
CA LEU A 290 -9.51 -7.60 -2.88
C LEU A 290 -10.58 -8.43 -3.62
N ALA A 291 -10.51 -9.76 -3.58
CA ALA A 291 -11.51 -10.66 -4.17
C ALA A 291 -12.83 -10.60 -3.40
N ALA A 292 -12.81 -10.33 -2.10
CA ALA A 292 -14.00 -10.12 -1.28
C ALA A 292 -14.62 -8.72 -1.48
N LEU A 293 -13.87 -7.75 -1.99
CA LEU A 293 -14.30 -6.36 -2.06
C LEU A 293 -15.54 -6.11 -2.94
N PRO A 294 -15.68 -6.69 -4.16
CA PRO A 294 -16.91 -6.51 -4.94
C PRO A 294 -18.15 -6.98 -4.19
N ASP A 295 -18.03 -8.11 -3.49
CA ASP A 295 -19.10 -8.68 -2.68
C ASP A 295 -19.45 -7.79 -1.48
N GLN A 296 -18.42 -7.27 -0.80
CA GLN A 296 -18.61 -6.30 0.29
C GLN A 296 -19.33 -5.03 -0.20
N LEU A 297 -19.00 -4.56 -1.39
CA LEU A 297 -19.58 -3.36 -1.97
C LEU A 297 -20.99 -3.61 -2.52
N SER A 298 -21.24 -4.74 -3.19
CA SER A 298 -22.55 -5.08 -3.75
C SER A 298 -23.59 -5.37 -2.67
N LYS A 299 -23.16 -5.97 -1.56
CA LYS A 299 -24.01 -6.26 -0.40
C LYS A 299 -23.96 -5.16 0.65
N PHE A 300 -23.30 -4.04 0.35
CA PHE A 300 -23.09 -2.97 1.30
C PHE A 300 -24.43 -2.41 1.79
N ARG A 301 -24.59 -2.32 3.11
CA ARG A 301 -25.68 -1.59 3.75
C ARG A 301 -25.15 -0.82 4.93
N VAL A 302 -25.45 0.47 4.98
CA VAL A 302 -25.07 1.32 6.11
C VAL A 302 -25.72 0.84 7.42
N GLN A 303 -26.86 0.15 7.32
CA GLN A 303 -27.55 -0.50 8.43
C GLN A 303 -26.73 -1.60 9.10
N ASP A 304 -25.88 -2.29 8.35
CA ASP A 304 -25.08 -3.42 8.84
C ASP A 304 -23.71 -2.96 9.37
N ALA A 305 -23.31 -1.71 9.11
CA ALA A 305 -22.05 -1.16 9.57
C ALA A 305 -21.98 -1.08 11.10
N GLY A 306 -20.90 -1.58 11.71
CA GLY A 306 -20.69 -1.56 13.15
C GLY A 306 -20.44 -0.16 13.72
N CYS A 307 -21.03 0.12 14.89
CA CYS A 307 -20.86 1.33 15.69
C CYS A 307 -20.36 0.98 17.09
N PHE A 308 -19.41 1.76 17.62
CA PHE A 308 -18.85 1.56 18.95
C PHE A 308 -19.92 1.71 20.04
N CYS A 309 -20.75 2.76 19.96
CA CYS A 309 -21.83 2.99 20.92
C CYS A 309 -22.80 1.79 21.02
N CYS A 310 -23.12 1.15 19.89
CA CYS A 310 -24.09 0.05 19.82
C CYS A 310 -23.51 -1.25 20.39
N ALA A 311 -22.23 -1.54 20.08
CA ALA A 311 -21.53 -2.71 20.58
C ALA A 311 -21.37 -2.71 22.11
N ASN A 312 -21.44 -1.54 22.76
CA ASN A 312 -21.37 -1.38 24.20
C ASN A 312 -22.75 -1.06 24.84
N GLY A 313 -23.85 -1.39 24.16
CA GLY A 313 -25.21 -1.20 24.71
C GLY A 313 -25.54 0.27 25.04
N HIS A 314 -24.98 1.22 24.28
CA HIS A 314 -25.09 2.67 24.50
C HIS A 314 -24.62 3.12 25.88
N ARG A 315 -23.64 2.41 26.45
CA ARG A 315 -22.98 2.79 27.69
C ARG A 315 -21.48 2.88 27.48
N HIS A 316 -20.86 3.85 28.12
CA HIS A 316 -19.42 3.97 28.16
C HIS A 316 -18.84 2.80 28.96
N PRO A 317 -17.86 2.04 28.43
CA PRO A 317 -17.36 0.82 29.08
C PRO A 317 -16.72 1.12 30.45
N ASP A 318 -15.94 2.21 30.57
CA ASP A 318 -15.28 2.54 31.84
C ASP A 318 -16.18 3.31 32.84
N THR A 319 -16.99 4.26 32.37
CA THR A 319 -17.73 5.18 33.26
C THR A 319 -19.19 4.81 33.45
N GLY A 320 -19.73 3.90 32.64
CA GLY A 320 -21.15 3.52 32.64
C GLY A 320 -22.12 4.60 32.14
N LYS A 321 -21.62 5.82 31.84
CA LYS A 321 -22.42 6.93 31.32
C LYS A 321 -23.10 6.56 30.01
N GLU A 322 -24.31 7.07 29.80
CA GLU A 322 -25.05 6.83 28.57
C GLU A 322 -24.37 7.55 27.39
N LEU A 323 -24.19 6.82 26.29
CA LEU A 323 -23.63 7.35 25.05
C LEU A 323 -24.75 7.64 24.05
N PRO A 324 -24.70 8.76 23.33
CA PRO A 324 -25.58 8.97 22.19
C PRO A 324 -25.36 7.89 21.14
N CYS A 325 -26.42 7.55 20.41
CA CYS A 325 -26.33 6.54 19.37
C CYS A 325 -25.80 7.14 18.07
N ASP A 326 -24.51 6.94 17.77
CA ASP A 326 -23.84 7.34 16.52
C ASP A 326 -24.65 6.94 15.27
N ARG A 327 -25.28 5.75 15.30
CA ARG A 327 -26.12 5.27 14.21
C ARG A 327 -27.31 6.17 13.94
N LEU A 328 -28.03 6.58 14.98
CA LEU A 328 -29.18 7.48 14.82
C LEU A 328 -28.75 8.85 14.32
N LEU A 329 -27.62 9.36 14.83
CA LEU A 329 -27.04 10.63 14.39
C LEU A 329 -26.68 10.61 12.90
N ILE A 330 -25.95 9.59 12.46
CA ILE A 330 -25.57 9.41 11.06
C ILE A 330 -26.79 9.22 10.18
N PHE A 331 -27.77 8.39 10.58
CA PHE A 331 -28.99 8.18 9.79
C PHE A 331 -29.80 9.47 9.62
N LYS A 332 -29.90 10.29 10.68
CA LYS A 332 -30.57 11.59 10.61
C LYS A 332 -29.88 12.52 9.63
N MET A 333 -28.54 12.53 9.61
CA MET A 333 -27.76 13.32 8.64
C MET A 333 -27.91 12.78 7.20
N LEU A 334 -27.86 11.46 7.00
CA LEU A 334 -28.12 10.85 5.70
C LEU A 334 -29.53 11.17 5.20
N LYS A 335 -30.53 11.25 6.09
CA LYS A 335 -31.87 11.70 5.74
C LYS A 335 -31.88 13.15 5.25
N ARG A 336 -31.06 14.03 5.84
CA ARG A 336 -30.93 15.41 5.40
C ARG A 336 -30.28 15.52 4.01
N TRP A 337 -29.27 14.69 3.73
CA TRP A 337 -28.54 14.74 2.46
C TRP A 337 -29.21 13.98 1.31
N TYR A 338 -29.82 12.83 1.59
CA TYR A 338 -30.36 11.91 0.58
C TYR A 338 -31.87 11.69 0.68
N GLY A 339 -32.53 12.31 1.66
CA GLY A 339 -33.99 12.32 1.76
C GLY A 339 -34.62 13.16 0.65
N LYS A 340 -35.82 12.77 0.22
CA LYS A 340 -36.62 13.52 -0.75
C LYS A 340 -37.94 13.94 -0.11
N VAL A 341 -38.50 15.04 -0.63
CA VAL A 341 -39.83 15.52 -0.24
C VAL A 341 -40.85 14.46 -0.64
N GLY A 342 -41.58 13.91 0.33
CA GLY A 342 -42.56 12.82 0.12
C GLY A 342 -42.12 11.45 0.64
N ASP A 343 -40.88 11.29 1.13
CA ASP A 343 -40.46 10.05 1.80
C ASP A 343 -41.34 9.77 3.03
N ARG A 344 -42.06 8.64 3.03
CA ARG A 344 -42.84 8.21 4.20
C ARG A 344 -41.92 8.04 5.41
N LYS A 345 -42.32 8.57 6.56
CA LYS A 345 -41.50 8.59 7.80
C LYS A 345 -40.99 7.21 8.24
N GLU A 346 -41.71 6.14 7.88
CA GLU A 346 -41.43 4.75 8.29
C GLU A 346 -40.51 4.00 7.32
N GLN A 347 -40.31 4.50 6.11
CA GLN A 347 -39.49 3.82 5.11
C GLN A 347 -38.12 4.51 5.07
N TRP A 348 -37.08 3.79 5.46
CA TRP A 348 -35.66 4.21 5.47
C TRP A 348 -35.09 4.44 4.05
N GLN A 349 -35.88 5.02 3.14
CA GLN A 349 -35.59 5.19 1.72
C GLN A 349 -34.31 6.00 1.46
N HIS A 350 -34.02 7.00 2.30
CA HIS A 350 -32.77 7.76 2.25
C HIS A 350 -31.53 6.89 2.50
N LEU A 351 -31.63 5.90 3.39
CA LEU A 351 -30.55 4.93 3.61
C LEU A 351 -30.38 4.02 2.40
N GLU A 352 -31.48 3.58 1.78
CA GLU A 352 -31.41 2.75 0.57
C GLU A 352 -30.84 3.52 -0.62
N ARG A 353 -31.15 4.81 -0.79
CA ARG A 353 -30.49 5.66 -1.80
C ARG A 353 -28.99 5.77 -1.55
N PHE A 354 -28.58 5.94 -0.28
CA PHE A 354 -27.16 5.97 0.04
C PHE A 354 -26.49 4.60 -0.22
N ASN A 355 -27.14 3.49 0.14
CA ASN A 355 -26.66 2.15 -0.16
C ASN A 355 -26.47 1.98 -1.68
N GLN A 356 -27.44 2.39 -2.49
CA GLN A 356 -27.35 2.37 -3.96
C GLN A 356 -26.18 3.21 -4.47
N LEU A 357 -25.97 4.43 -3.95
CA LEU A 357 -24.82 5.26 -4.33
C LEU A 357 -23.49 4.56 -4.04
N VAL A 358 -23.36 3.85 -2.91
CA VAL A 358 -22.15 3.08 -2.61
C VAL A 358 -22.03 1.85 -3.52
N GLN A 359 -23.12 1.10 -3.70
CA GLN A 359 -23.16 -0.13 -4.50
C GLN A 359 -22.91 0.13 -5.99
N GLU A 360 -23.36 1.27 -6.53
CA GLU A 360 -23.29 1.58 -7.96
C GLU A 360 -22.13 2.54 -8.26
N GLU A 361 -22.09 3.70 -7.60
CA GLU A 361 -21.14 4.77 -7.93
C GLU A 361 -19.78 4.55 -7.27
N LEU A 362 -19.73 4.31 -5.95
CA LEU A 362 -18.46 4.05 -5.29
C LEU A 362 -17.86 2.74 -5.76
N ALA A 363 -18.67 1.69 -5.87
CA ALA A 363 -18.16 0.39 -6.29
C ALA A 363 -17.56 0.45 -7.69
N SER A 364 -18.23 1.07 -8.66
CA SER A 364 -17.67 1.23 -9.99
C SER A 364 -16.39 2.11 -9.99
N LYS A 365 -16.30 3.15 -9.16
CA LYS A 365 -15.09 3.99 -9.02
C LYS A 365 -13.94 3.22 -8.36
N VAL A 366 -14.20 2.53 -7.25
CA VAL A 366 -13.20 1.81 -6.47
C VAL A 366 -12.76 0.54 -7.19
N LEU A 367 -13.68 -0.29 -7.66
CA LEU A 367 -13.37 -1.52 -8.40
C LEU A 367 -12.70 -1.24 -9.73
N ARG A 368 -13.02 -0.13 -10.41
CA ARG A 368 -12.26 0.27 -11.61
C ARG A 368 -10.84 0.71 -11.23
N LYS A 369 -10.67 1.58 -10.23
CA LYS A 369 -9.31 2.01 -9.81
C LYS A 369 -8.47 0.85 -9.26
N MET A 370 -9.08 -0.04 -8.49
CA MET A 370 -8.41 -1.19 -7.89
C MET A 370 -8.32 -2.37 -8.85
N GLY A 371 -9.25 -2.54 -9.78
CA GLY A 371 -9.24 -3.63 -10.76
C GLY A 371 -8.43 -3.29 -12.00
N SER A 372 -8.42 -2.02 -12.45
CA SER A 372 -7.67 -1.67 -13.65
C SER A 372 -6.17 -1.54 -13.42
N ASP A 373 -5.84 -0.98 -12.26
CA ASP A 373 -4.52 -0.65 -11.78
C ASP A 373 -4.37 -1.12 -10.32
N MET A 374 -4.60 -2.42 -10.04
CA MET A 374 -4.40 -3.06 -8.71
C MET A 374 -3.13 -2.60 -8.00
N LEU A 375 -2.12 -2.25 -8.79
CA LEU A 375 -0.96 -1.51 -8.37
C LEU A 375 -0.92 -0.15 -9.09
N PRO A 376 -1.14 0.98 -8.39
CA PRO A 376 -0.97 2.28 -9.00
C PRO A 376 0.46 2.38 -9.53
N TRP A 377 0.60 2.47 -10.86
CA TRP A 377 1.88 2.40 -11.56
C TRP A 377 2.95 3.30 -10.95
N ASN A 378 2.54 4.50 -10.56
CA ASN A 378 3.38 5.49 -9.94
C ASN A 378 4.10 4.92 -8.70
N TYR A 379 3.39 4.20 -7.81
CA TYR A 379 4.01 3.66 -6.60
C TYR A 379 4.93 2.49 -6.90
N SER A 380 4.59 1.58 -7.82
CA SER A 380 5.50 0.51 -8.22
C SER A 380 6.79 1.09 -8.80
N PHE A 381 6.65 2.06 -9.69
CA PHE A 381 7.77 2.70 -10.35
C PHE A 381 8.65 3.43 -9.33
N TYR A 382 8.07 4.27 -8.48
CA TYR A 382 8.80 5.02 -7.46
C TYR A 382 9.40 4.16 -6.35
N MET A 383 8.87 2.97 -6.09
CA MET A 383 9.39 2.07 -5.05
C MET A 383 10.40 1.05 -5.58
N LEU A 384 10.25 0.56 -6.81
CA LEU A 384 11.04 -0.56 -7.33
C LEU A 384 12.25 -0.11 -8.17
N ILE A 385 12.11 0.93 -8.99
CA ILE A 385 13.23 1.43 -9.82
C ILE A 385 14.41 1.99 -8.99
N PRO A 386 14.22 2.67 -7.84
CA PRO A 386 15.35 3.19 -7.07
C PRO A 386 16.41 2.17 -6.69
N GLY A 387 16.05 0.89 -6.54
CA GLY A 387 17.01 -0.15 -6.19
C GLY A 387 18.11 -0.34 -7.24
N VAL A 388 17.81 -0.04 -8.51
CA VAL A 388 18.77 -0.18 -9.63
C VAL A 388 19.39 1.16 -10.04
N LEU A 389 18.87 2.29 -9.58
CA LEU A 389 19.39 3.61 -9.97
C LEU A 389 20.89 3.80 -9.66
N PRO A 390 21.42 3.41 -8.49
CA PRO A 390 22.82 3.68 -8.15
C PRO A 390 23.85 3.21 -9.19
N ASP A 391 23.58 2.11 -9.89
CA ASP A 391 24.48 1.57 -10.93
C ASP A 391 24.65 2.53 -12.13
N ILE A 392 23.68 3.43 -12.38
CA ILE A 392 23.83 4.48 -13.40
C ILE A 392 25.04 5.38 -13.07
N SER A 393 25.34 5.59 -11.79
CA SER A 393 26.49 6.44 -11.42
C SER A 393 27.80 5.85 -11.92
N ALA A 394 27.95 4.52 -11.91
CA ALA A 394 29.11 3.84 -12.48
C ALA A 394 29.07 3.73 -14.01
N LEU A 395 27.86 3.70 -14.58
CA LEU A 395 27.61 3.61 -16.02
C LEU A 395 27.99 4.89 -16.79
N ILE A 396 27.66 6.07 -16.24
CA ILE A 396 27.94 7.36 -16.88
C ILE A 396 29.43 7.53 -17.24
N PRO A 397 30.41 7.37 -16.32
CA PRO A 397 31.83 7.51 -16.66
C PRO A 397 32.31 6.45 -17.66
N GLU A 398 31.71 5.25 -17.66
CA GLU A 398 32.03 4.21 -18.62
C GLU A 398 31.60 4.63 -20.04
N ILE A 399 30.35 5.06 -20.21
CA ILE A 399 29.85 5.57 -21.49
C ILE A 399 30.68 6.76 -22.00
N VAL A 400 31.08 7.68 -21.10
CA VAL A 400 31.89 8.85 -21.46
C VAL A 400 33.30 8.47 -21.89
N ALA A 401 33.92 7.48 -21.24
CA ALA A 401 35.25 7.00 -21.61
C ALA A 401 35.27 6.30 -22.98
N GLY A 402 34.16 5.66 -23.36
CA GLY A 402 34.06 4.88 -24.60
C GLY A 402 34.84 3.56 -24.52
N ASN A 403 34.61 2.70 -25.51
CA ASN A 403 35.38 1.45 -25.63
C ASN A 403 36.60 1.67 -26.56
N PRO A 404 37.84 1.57 -26.08
CA PRO A 404 39.03 1.85 -26.90
C PRO A 404 39.22 0.87 -28.08
N GLU A 405 38.58 -0.31 -28.06
CA GLU A 405 38.67 -1.31 -29.12
C GLU A 405 37.75 -0.99 -30.31
N LEU A 406 36.79 -0.08 -30.15
CA LEU A 406 35.81 0.27 -31.18
C LEU A 406 36.19 1.57 -31.88
N SER A 407 36.40 1.52 -33.20
CA SER A 407 36.90 2.65 -33.97
C SER A 407 35.81 3.55 -34.55
N SER A 408 34.60 3.02 -34.80
CA SER A 408 33.51 3.79 -35.41
C SER A 408 32.51 4.32 -34.38
N THR A 409 31.94 5.50 -34.68
CA THR A 409 30.93 6.14 -33.82
C THR A 409 29.68 5.28 -33.66
N SER A 410 29.25 4.57 -34.72
CA SER A 410 28.11 3.67 -34.66
C SER A 410 28.35 2.49 -33.70
N GLN A 411 29.56 1.92 -33.68
CA GLN A 411 29.92 0.85 -32.74
C GLN A 411 29.93 1.36 -31.29
N GLN A 412 30.47 2.56 -31.03
CA GLN A 412 30.42 3.19 -29.71
C GLN A 412 28.99 3.41 -29.21
N VAL A 413 28.08 3.86 -30.09
CA VAL A 413 26.66 4.05 -29.76
C VAL A 413 26.00 2.71 -29.43
N ILE A 414 26.26 1.65 -30.21
CA ILE A 414 25.70 0.32 -29.94
C ILE A 414 26.19 -0.22 -28.59
N TRP A 415 27.49 -0.07 -28.30
CA TRP A 415 28.06 -0.46 -27.02
C TRP A 415 27.45 0.32 -25.84
N ALA A 416 27.31 1.64 -25.96
CA ALA A 416 26.67 2.45 -24.91
C ALA A 416 25.19 2.07 -24.68
N LEU A 417 24.44 1.81 -25.76
CA LEU A 417 23.07 1.28 -25.68
C LEU A 417 23.02 -0.06 -24.97
N ARG A 418 23.98 -0.94 -25.25
CA ARG A 418 24.08 -2.26 -24.62
C ARG A 418 24.31 -2.15 -23.10
N LEU A 419 25.14 -1.20 -22.65
CA LEU A 419 25.32 -0.96 -21.22
C LEU A 419 24.06 -0.39 -20.55
N LEU A 420 23.38 0.57 -21.20
CA LEU A 420 22.09 1.10 -20.72
C LEU A 420 21.03 -0.01 -20.61
N ILE A 421 21.05 -0.96 -21.54
CA ILE A 421 20.14 -2.08 -21.57
C ILE A 421 20.41 -3.06 -20.45
N LYS A 422 21.67 -3.44 -20.24
CA LYS A 422 22.09 -4.26 -19.10
C LYS A 422 21.59 -3.70 -17.77
N TRP A 423 21.70 -2.38 -17.60
CA TRP A 423 21.17 -1.68 -16.44
C TRP A 423 19.63 -1.75 -16.38
N SER A 424 18.95 -1.29 -17.44
CA SER A 424 17.49 -1.15 -17.43
C SER A 424 16.73 -2.47 -17.27
N MET A 425 17.33 -3.60 -17.67
CA MET A 425 16.71 -4.92 -17.57
C MET A 425 16.32 -5.28 -16.15
N HIS A 426 17.14 -4.96 -15.16
CA HIS A 426 16.81 -5.22 -13.76
C HIS A 426 15.55 -4.46 -13.32
N GLY A 427 15.44 -3.19 -13.70
CA GLY A 427 14.28 -2.36 -13.41
C GLY A 427 13.01 -2.82 -14.14
N ILE A 428 13.12 -3.13 -15.44
CA ILE A 428 12.02 -3.65 -16.26
C ILE A 428 11.50 -4.97 -15.67
N LEU A 429 12.40 -5.88 -15.33
CA LEU A 429 12.04 -7.18 -14.76
C LEU A 429 11.40 -7.05 -13.39
N CYS A 430 11.84 -6.13 -12.53
CA CYS A 430 11.16 -5.87 -11.25
C CYS A 430 9.70 -5.43 -11.46
N LEU A 431 9.43 -4.59 -12.46
CA LEU A 431 8.09 -4.10 -12.78
C LEU A 431 7.20 -5.18 -13.41
N ILE A 432 7.76 -5.97 -14.33
CA ILE A 432 7.06 -7.14 -14.90
C ILE A 432 6.76 -8.14 -13.79
N TRP A 433 7.73 -8.38 -12.91
CA TRP A 433 7.63 -9.34 -11.83
C TRP A 433 6.49 -9.01 -10.86
N ILE A 434 6.45 -7.79 -10.32
CA ILE A 434 5.36 -7.44 -9.39
C ILE A 434 3.98 -7.61 -10.06
N ARG A 435 3.88 -7.32 -11.37
CA ARG A 435 2.65 -7.48 -12.15
C ARG A 435 2.29 -8.93 -12.38
N THR A 436 3.25 -9.79 -12.74
CA THR A 436 3.00 -11.23 -12.91
C THR A 436 2.71 -11.91 -11.59
N SER A 437 3.44 -11.58 -10.52
CA SER A 437 3.17 -12.07 -9.16
C SER A 437 1.75 -11.74 -8.72
N MET A 438 1.25 -10.53 -8.95
CA MET A 438 -0.16 -10.20 -8.64
C MET A 438 -1.16 -11.09 -9.35
N ARG A 439 -0.95 -11.40 -10.64
CA ARG A 439 -1.80 -12.33 -11.39
C ARG A 439 -1.72 -13.74 -10.81
N ILE A 440 -0.51 -14.19 -10.48
CA ILE A 440 -0.28 -15.50 -9.85
C ILE A 440 -1.00 -15.58 -8.50
N TRP A 441 -0.93 -14.53 -7.67
CA TRP A 441 -1.64 -14.46 -6.40
C TRP A 441 -3.15 -14.51 -6.58
N LEU A 442 -3.70 -13.82 -7.58
CA LEU A 442 -5.13 -13.88 -7.87
C LEU A 442 -5.56 -15.27 -8.35
N LEU A 443 -4.78 -15.90 -9.23
CA LEU A 443 -5.01 -17.28 -9.66
C LEU A 443 -4.94 -18.25 -8.47
N ALA A 444 -4.00 -18.02 -7.55
CA ALA A 444 -3.88 -18.79 -6.32
C ALA A 444 -5.17 -18.73 -5.49
N VAL A 445 -5.72 -17.53 -5.28
CA VAL A 445 -6.99 -17.35 -4.55
C VAL A 445 -8.17 -18.06 -5.23
N ARG A 446 -8.18 -18.08 -6.57
CA ARG A 446 -9.27 -18.67 -7.37
C ARG A 446 -9.25 -20.20 -7.40
N TYR A 447 -8.07 -20.80 -7.53
CA TYR A 447 -7.95 -22.24 -7.84
C TYR A 447 -7.38 -23.09 -6.72
N MET A 448 -6.76 -22.50 -5.70
CA MET A 448 -6.20 -23.28 -4.59
C MET A 448 -7.28 -23.59 -3.55
N PRO A 449 -7.41 -24.85 -3.11
CA PRO A 449 -8.43 -25.25 -2.15
C PRO A 449 -8.20 -24.61 -0.77
N HIS A 450 -9.21 -23.87 -0.28
CA HIS A 450 -9.24 -23.19 1.03
C HIS A 450 -9.38 -24.11 2.25
N TRP A 451 -9.42 -25.43 2.04
CA TRP A 451 -9.84 -26.44 3.03
C TRP A 451 -8.75 -26.78 4.06
N CYS A 452 -7.54 -26.25 3.90
CA CYS A 452 -6.42 -26.47 4.82
C CYS A 452 -6.06 -25.18 5.54
N SER A 453 -5.92 -25.18 6.88
CA SER A 453 -5.59 -23.95 7.65
C SER A 453 -4.25 -23.30 7.27
N ASN A 454 -3.38 -24.02 6.54
CA ASN A 454 -2.08 -23.55 6.07
C ASN A 454 -1.98 -23.38 4.54
N TYR A 455 -3.09 -23.29 3.79
CA TYR A 455 -3.05 -23.21 2.33
C TYR A 455 -2.18 -22.05 1.84
N ARG A 456 -2.32 -20.84 2.42
CA ARG A 456 -1.53 -19.66 2.01
C ARG A 456 -0.03 -19.89 2.08
N VAL A 457 0.44 -20.52 3.15
CA VAL A 457 1.87 -20.81 3.34
C VAL A 457 2.33 -21.79 2.26
N ARG A 458 1.63 -22.93 2.13
CA ARG A 458 1.98 -23.97 1.13
C ARG A 458 1.98 -23.41 -0.28
N THR A 459 0.93 -22.68 -0.65
CA THR A 459 0.76 -22.04 -1.96
C THR A 459 1.84 -20.98 -2.21
N ALA A 460 2.20 -20.18 -1.21
CA ALA A 460 3.28 -19.19 -1.35
C ALA A 460 4.62 -19.85 -1.69
N PHE A 461 5.00 -20.93 -1.00
CA PHE A 461 6.21 -21.68 -1.31
C PHE A 461 6.13 -22.38 -2.67
N LEU A 462 5.01 -23.04 -2.96
CA LEU A 462 4.79 -23.77 -4.21
C LEU A 462 4.89 -22.85 -5.44
N LEU A 463 4.30 -21.66 -5.38
CA LEU A 463 4.26 -20.71 -6.50
C LEU A 463 5.55 -19.89 -6.62
N THR A 464 6.33 -19.77 -5.53
CA THR A 464 7.61 -19.05 -5.56
C THR A 464 8.63 -19.77 -6.45
N MET A 465 8.68 -21.10 -6.41
CA MET A 465 9.67 -21.89 -7.17
C MET A 465 9.57 -21.69 -8.69
N PRO A 466 8.43 -21.94 -9.36
CA PRO A 466 8.32 -21.78 -10.82
C PRO A 466 8.45 -20.32 -11.24
N ALA A 467 7.92 -19.39 -10.43
CA ALA A 467 8.05 -17.99 -10.73
C ALA A 467 9.54 -17.57 -10.64
N GLY A 468 10.21 -17.90 -9.54
CA GLY A 468 11.60 -17.54 -9.29
C GLY A 468 12.55 -18.15 -10.32
N PHE A 469 12.29 -19.40 -10.71
CA PHE A 469 12.98 -20.07 -11.82
C PHE A 469 12.79 -19.31 -13.14
N GLY A 470 11.56 -18.93 -13.48
CA GLY A 470 11.27 -18.14 -14.68
C GLY A 470 12.02 -16.81 -14.71
N LEU A 471 12.04 -16.06 -13.60
CA LEU A 471 12.78 -14.80 -13.51
C LEU A 471 14.30 -15.01 -13.66
N THR A 472 14.84 -16.01 -12.97
CA THR A 472 16.27 -16.33 -13.04
C THR A 472 16.65 -16.76 -14.44
N LEU A 473 15.82 -17.54 -15.13
CA LEU A 473 16.05 -17.95 -16.50
C LEU A 473 16.10 -16.74 -17.46
N VAL A 474 15.24 -15.75 -17.24
CA VAL A 474 15.21 -14.53 -18.07
C VAL A 474 16.45 -13.67 -17.83
N LEU A 475 16.84 -13.45 -16.58
CA LEU A 475 18.06 -12.72 -16.24
C LEU A 475 19.30 -13.44 -16.79
N PHE A 476 19.39 -14.74 -16.54
CA PHE A 476 20.52 -15.57 -16.93
C PHE A 476 20.67 -15.68 -18.46
N SER A 477 19.56 -15.83 -19.19
CA SER A 477 19.60 -15.87 -20.66
C SER A 477 20.02 -14.52 -21.26
N HIS A 478 19.57 -13.41 -20.65
CA HIS A 478 20.04 -12.07 -21.03
C HIS A 478 21.54 -11.91 -20.73
N ASP A 479 22.00 -12.30 -19.55
CA ASP A 479 23.41 -12.20 -19.17
C ASP A 479 24.31 -13.06 -20.07
N ILE A 480 23.89 -14.30 -20.41
CA ILE A 480 24.60 -15.13 -21.40
C ILE A 480 24.71 -14.40 -22.72
N LEU A 481 23.60 -13.84 -23.23
CA LEU A 481 23.58 -13.13 -24.50
C LEU A 481 24.55 -11.95 -24.49
N MET A 482 24.61 -11.24 -23.36
CA MET A 482 25.55 -10.16 -23.09
C MET A 482 27.00 -10.61 -22.93
N VAL A 483 27.28 -11.89 -22.68
CA VAL A 483 28.66 -12.41 -22.57
C VAL A 483 29.14 -12.95 -23.91
N ILE A 484 28.27 -13.61 -24.69
CA ILE A 484 28.66 -14.29 -25.93
C ILE A 484 28.67 -13.37 -27.16
N SER A 485 27.90 -12.28 -27.15
CA SER A 485 27.80 -11.40 -28.32
C SER A 485 28.95 -10.37 -28.36
N PRO A 486 29.53 -10.08 -29.54
CA PRO A 486 30.53 -9.01 -29.71
C PRO A 486 30.00 -7.65 -29.26
N ASP A 487 30.86 -6.77 -28.73
CA ASP A 487 30.46 -5.48 -28.12
C ASP A 487 29.68 -4.54 -29.05
N ASP A 488 29.85 -4.69 -30.37
CA ASP A 488 29.12 -3.97 -31.41
C ASP A 488 27.85 -4.67 -31.92
N SER A 489 27.44 -5.77 -31.27
CA SER A 489 26.24 -6.51 -31.64
C SER A 489 24.97 -5.89 -31.04
N ILE A 490 23.94 -5.77 -31.87
CA ILE A 490 22.59 -5.38 -31.45
C ILE A 490 21.77 -6.53 -30.85
N LEU A 491 22.29 -7.76 -30.89
CA LEU A 491 21.55 -8.97 -30.48
C LEU A 491 20.97 -8.89 -29.06
N PRO A 492 21.67 -8.32 -28.05
CA PRO A 492 21.12 -8.15 -26.70
C PRO A 492 19.92 -7.20 -26.59
N LEU A 493 19.66 -6.35 -27.60
CA LEU A 493 18.49 -5.47 -27.60
C LEU A 493 17.17 -6.22 -27.80
N ILE A 494 17.19 -7.37 -28.49
CA ILE A 494 15.98 -8.09 -28.90
C ILE A 494 15.17 -8.59 -27.69
N PRO A 495 15.76 -9.30 -26.70
CA PRO A 495 15.01 -9.70 -25.52
C PRO A 495 14.40 -8.52 -24.77
N VAL A 496 15.09 -7.40 -24.72
CA VAL A 496 14.65 -6.21 -23.96
C VAL A 496 13.47 -5.55 -24.65
N ALA A 497 13.52 -5.40 -25.97
CA ALA A 497 12.38 -4.94 -26.76
C ALA A 497 11.17 -5.87 -26.54
N PHE A 498 11.37 -7.18 -26.52
CA PHE A 498 10.32 -8.14 -26.22
C PHE A 498 9.72 -7.94 -24.81
N TRP A 499 10.55 -7.77 -23.78
CA TRP A 499 10.07 -7.54 -22.41
C TRP A 499 9.39 -6.18 -22.23
N LEU A 500 9.86 -5.14 -22.91
CA LEU A 500 9.19 -3.84 -22.95
C LEU A 500 7.82 -3.93 -23.63
N LEU A 501 7.74 -4.65 -24.75
CA LEU A 501 6.46 -4.91 -25.43
C LEU A 501 5.51 -5.71 -24.53
N LEU A 502 6.01 -6.72 -23.80
CA LEU A 502 5.22 -7.44 -22.81
C LEU A 502 4.75 -6.53 -21.68
N LEU A 503 5.61 -5.65 -21.14
CA LEU A 503 5.23 -4.68 -20.11
C LEU A 503 4.12 -3.74 -20.62
N CYS A 504 4.23 -3.26 -21.86
CA CYS A 504 3.19 -2.47 -22.53
C CYS A 504 1.91 -3.28 -22.78
N GLY A 505 2.00 -4.57 -23.14
CA GLY A 505 0.86 -5.46 -23.33
C GLY A 505 0.14 -5.79 -22.03
N PHE A 506 0.90 -6.03 -20.95
CA PHE A 506 0.38 -6.15 -19.60
C PHE A 506 -0.39 -4.90 -19.20
N TRP A 507 0.09 -3.72 -19.61
CA TRP A 507 -0.58 -2.45 -19.34
C TRP A 507 -1.91 -2.29 -20.10
N SER A 508 -1.93 -2.59 -21.40
CA SER A 508 -3.15 -2.43 -22.21
C SER A 508 -4.27 -3.41 -21.85
N GLN A 509 -3.94 -4.62 -21.40
CA GLN A 509 -4.91 -5.66 -21.03
C GLN A 509 -5.29 -5.71 -19.55
N SER A 510 -4.52 -5.06 -18.66
CA SER A 510 -4.70 -5.12 -17.20
C SER A 510 -6.09 -4.67 -16.76
N SER A 511 -6.71 -3.73 -17.48
CA SER A 511 -7.85 -3.00 -16.95
C SER A 511 -9.12 -3.85 -16.79
N HIS A 512 -9.45 -4.59 -17.85
CA HIS A 512 -10.70 -5.35 -17.95
C HIS A 512 -10.58 -6.77 -17.39
N VAL A 513 -9.52 -7.49 -17.76
CA VAL A 513 -9.34 -8.91 -17.38
C VAL A 513 -9.23 -9.08 -15.88
N LEU A 514 -8.56 -8.15 -15.19
CA LEU A 514 -8.34 -8.25 -13.76
C LEU A 514 -9.61 -7.90 -12.97
N THR A 515 -10.35 -6.89 -13.41
CA THR A 515 -11.67 -6.56 -12.86
C THR A 515 -12.62 -7.75 -13.00
N GLU A 516 -12.68 -8.36 -14.18
CA GLU A 516 -13.49 -9.56 -14.43
C GLU A 516 -13.03 -10.74 -13.57
N ALA A 517 -11.73 -10.98 -13.47
CA ALA A 517 -11.17 -12.04 -12.65
C ALA A 517 -11.45 -11.85 -11.15
N ILE A 518 -11.43 -10.62 -10.63
CA ILE A 518 -11.83 -10.31 -9.25
C ILE A 518 -13.31 -10.62 -9.05
N LEU A 519 -14.18 -10.22 -10.00
CA LEU A 519 -15.61 -10.52 -9.96
C LEU A 519 -15.88 -12.03 -10.00
N THR A 520 -15.17 -12.79 -10.84
CA THR A 520 -15.29 -14.25 -10.91
C THR A 520 -14.71 -14.94 -9.66
N ALA A 521 -13.57 -14.47 -9.14
CA ALA A 521 -12.99 -15.01 -7.90
C ALA A 521 -13.95 -14.83 -6.72
N SER A 522 -14.67 -13.71 -6.66
CA SER A 522 -15.74 -13.47 -5.70
C SER A 522 -16.85 -14.55 -5.78
N GLN A 523 -17.24 -14.95 -6.99
CA GLN A 523 -18.22 -16.01 -7.20
C GLN A 523 -17.71 -17.39 -6.74
N GLY A 524 -16.44 -17.72 -7.00
CA GLY A 524 -15.83 -18.99 -6.57
C GLY A 524 -15.66 -19.10 -5.05
N LEU A 525 -15.37 -17.99 -4.37
CA LEU A 525 -15.34 -17.95 -2.90
C LEU A 525 -16.73 -18.25 -2.30
N ARG A 526 -17.82 -17.85 -2.98
CA ARG A 526 -19.19 -18.15 -2.51
C ARG A 526 -19.52 -19.64 -2.57
N SER A 527 -19.18 -20.34 -3.65
CA SER A 527 -19.51 -21.77 -3.77
C SER A 527 -18.82 -22.62 -2.70
N HIS A 528 -17.56 -22.31 -2.39
CA HIS A 528 -16.81 -23.04 -1.37
C HIS A 528 -17.29 -22.80 0.07
N CYS A 529 -17.79 -21.61 0.40
CA CYS A 529 -18.38 -21.36 1.72
C CYS A 529 -19.75 -22.04 1.92
N ILE A 530 -20.48 -22.34 0.84
CA ILE A 530 -21.78 -23.04 0.92
C ILE A 530 -21.58 -24.56 1.07
N GLU A 531 -20.44 -25.09 0.62
CA GLU A 531 -20.11 -26.53 0.68
C GLU A 531 -19.31 -26.95 1.92
N ALA A 532 -18.91 -26.01 2.79
CA ALA A 532 -18.32 -26.37 4.07
C ALA A 532 -19.39 -27.08 4.93
N PRO A 533 -19.13 -28.30 5.45
CA PRO A 533 -20.09 -28.99 6.30
C PRO A 533 -20.41 -28.10 7.49
N GLN A 534 -21.69 -27.80 7.69
CA GLN A 534 -22.15 -27.26 8.96
C GLN A 534 -21.76 -28.29 10.03
N GLU A 535 -20.82 -27.94 10.91
CA GLU A 535 -20.61 -28.71 12.12
C GLU A 535 -21.97 -28.78 12.83
N PRO A 536 -22.45 -29.99 13.19
CA PRO A 536 -23.73 -30.12 13.86
C PRO A 536 -23.67 -29.30 15.15
N GLU A 537 -24.59 -28.36 15.25
CA GLU A 537 -24.89 -27.55 16.41
C GLU A 537 -25.12 -28.52 17.58
N GLN A 538 -24.11 -28.72 18.43
CA GLN A 538 -24.25 -29.48 19.66
C GLN A 538 -25.16 -28.67 20.58
N VAL A 539 -26.44 -29.03 20.56
CA VAL A 539 -27.42 -28.65 21.56
C VAL A 539 -27.00 -29.34 22.85
N GLU A 540 -26.28 -28.64 23.71
CA GLU A 540 -26.10 -29.01 25.12
C GLU A 540 -27.43 -28.79 25.86
N ASP A 541 -28.28 -29.81 25.83
CA ASP A 541 -29.29 -30.04 26.85
C ASP A 541 -28.59 -30.63 28.09
N ALA A 542 -28.32 -29.80 29.09
CA ALA A 542 -28.02 -30.27 30.44
C ALA A 542 -28.81 -29.43 31.45
N ALA A 543 -29.97 -29.97 31.83
CA ALA A 543 -30.77 -29.50 32.95
C ALA A 543 -30.38 -30.26 34.22
N LYS A 544 -30.18 -29.48 35.29
CA LYS A 544 -30.50 -29.74 36.72
C LYS A 544 -29.70 -30.77 37.53
N ASP A 545 -29.58 -30.37 38.80
CA ASP A 545 -29.22 -31.09 40.03
C ASP A 545 -27.73 -31.46 40.18
N ASP A 546 -27.00 -30.74 41.04
CA ASP A 546 -26.86 -31.21 42.43
C ASP A 546 -26.27 -30.13 43.35
N ASP A 547 -26.74 -30.19 44.58
CA ASP A 547 -26.37 -29.42 45.76
C ASP A 547 -25.10 -30.07 46.36
N SER A 548 -24.07 -29.29 46.70
CA SER A 548 -23.13 -29.52 47.83
C SER A 548 -21.77 -28.84 47.66
N ASP A 549 -21.49 -27.96 48.62
CA ASP A 549 -20.26 -27.90 49.40
C ASP A 549 -18.98 -28.56 48.83
N SER A 550 -17.95 -27.76 48.58
CA SER A 550 -16.69 -27.78 49.35
C SER A 550 -15.52 -27.09 48.63
N ARG A 551 -14.80 -26.25 49.40
CA ARG A 551 -13.34 -25.96 49.42
C ARG A 551 -12.61 -25.85 48.05
N TRP A 552 -11.88 -24.79 47.72
CA TRP A 552 -10.65 -24.35 48.39
C TRP A 552 -10.20 -22.98 47.85
N SER A 553 -9.61 -22.21 48.77
CA SER A 553 -8.66 -21.11 48.56
C SER A 553 -7.40 -21.53 47.80
N VAL A 554 -6.89 -20.69 46.89
CA VAL A 554 -5.59 -19.93 46.93
C VAL A 554 -5.66 -18.83 45.89
#